data_AF-A0A2T1E083-F1
#
_entry.id   AF-A0A2T1E083-F1
#
_cell.length_a   1.000
_cell.length_b   1.000
_cell.length_c   1.000
_cell.angle_alpha   90.00
_cell.angle_beta   90.00
_cell.angle_gamma   90.00
#
_symmetry.space_group_name_H-M   'P 1'
#
loop_
_entity.id
_entity.type
_entity.pdbx_description
1 polymer ?
#
loop_
_entity_poly.entity_id
_entity_poly.type
_entity_poly.pdbx_seq_one_letter_code
_entity_poly.pdbx_strand_id
1 'polypeptide(L)'
;YLVPGLEQLLSEADIERYEFYRKSLREAYDKNFAPGWAAMNFKERYGYWSPNSWSKGAIFGTKPTPQQRTEYLKYLQAIAQRKEKPLEWVQKQMELEFGLKQVAQDGLNS
;
A
#
# COMPACT_ATOMS: atom_id res chain seq x y z
N TYR A 1 -0.33 -14.56 0.63
CA TYR A 1 1.14 -14.56 0.52
C TYR A 1 1.71 -13.61 1.56
N LEU A 2 2.26 -14.18 2.63
CA LEU A 2 3.11 -13.49 3.59
C LEU A 2 4.47 -13.22 2.95
N VAL A 3 5.12 -12.12 3.29
CA VAL A 3 6.49 -11.86 2.82
C VAL A 3 7.42 -12.86 3.51
N PRO A 4 8.26 -13.62 2.77
CA PRO A 4 9.17 -14.59 3.39
C PRO A 4 10.03 -13.96 4.48
N GLY A 5 10.05 -14.58 5.67
CA GLY A 5 10.82 -14.12 6.84
C GLY A 5 10.03 -13.25 7.84
N LEU A 6 8.87 -12.71 7.47
CA LEU A 6 7.98 -12.00 8.40
C LEU A 6 7.25 -12.96 9.35
N GLU A 7 7.04 -14.21 8.91
CA GLU A 7 6.41 -15.29 9.67
C GLU A 7 7.17 -15.67 10.94
N GLN A 8 8.49 -15.46 10.97
CA GLN A 8 9.35 -15.78 12.13
C GLN A 8 9.40 -14.65 13.17
N LEU A 9 8.87 -13.47 12.83
CA LEU A 9 8.92 -12.25 13.67
C LEU A 9 7.55 -11.83 14.20
N LEU A 10 6.46 -12.37 13.66
CA LEU A 10 5.10 -12.05 14.07
C LEU A 10 4.56 -13.15 14.98
N SER A 11 3.86 -12.75 16.04
CA SER A 11 3.01 -13.68 16.78
C SER A 11 1.88 -14.21 15.87
N GLU A 12 1.28 -15.35 16.20
CA GLU A 12 0.12 -15.88 15.45
C GLU A 12 -1.01 -14.83 15.33
N ALA A 13 -1.24 -14.06 16.40
CA ALA A 13 -2.20 -12.96 16.40
C ALA A 13 -1.82 -11.83 15.42
N ASP A 14 -0.52 -11.55 15.24
CA ASP A 14 -0.06 -10.54 14.30
C ASP A 14 -0.09 -11.03 12.84
N ILE A 15 0.04 -12.35 12.61
CA ILE A 15 -0.16 -12.95 11.28
C ILE A 15 -1.60 -12.72 10.83
N GLU A 16 -2.60 -13.03 11.67
CA GLU A 16 -4.01 -12.82 11.32
C GLU A 16 -4.29 -11.34 10.99
N ARG A 17 -3.80 -10.43 11.83
CA ARG A 17 -3.96 -8.99 11.65
C ARG A 17 -3.29 -8.49 10.37
N TYR A 18 -2.08 -8.97 10.09
CA TYR A 18 -1.33 -8.66 8.89
C TYR A 18 -2.10 -9.10 7.64
N GLU A 19 -2.62 -10.32 7.64
CA GLU A 19 -3.41 -10.84 6.52
C GLU A 19 -4.73 -10.09 6.34
N PHE A 20 -5.42 -9.75 7.43
CA PHE A 20 -6.64 -8.95 7.38
C PHE A 20 -6.40 -7.58 6.76
N TYR A 21 -5.35 -6.89 7.19
CA TYR A 21 -5.01 -5.57 6.65
C TYR A 21 -4.71 -5.64 5.14
N ARG A 22 -3.91 -6.61 4.72
CA ARG A 22 -3.55 -6.78 3.29
C ARG A 22 -4.73 -7.24 2.44
N LYS A 23 -5.65 -8.04 3.00
CA LYS A 23 -6.91 -8.35 2.34
C LYS A 23 -7.75 -7.09 2.14
N SER A 24 -7.83 -6.24 3.17
CA SER A 24 -8.55 -4.96 3.09
C SER A 24 -7.93 -3.99 2.07
N LEU A 25 -6.60 -3.98 1.93
CA LEU A 25 -5.91 -3.18 0.90
C LEU A 25 -6.24 -3.66 -0.52
N ARG A 26 -6.27 -4.98 -0.75
CA ARG A 26 -6.69 -5.56 -2.03
C ARG A 26 -8.14 -5.23 -2.35
N GLU A 27 -9.02 -5.38 -1.37
CA GLU A 27 -10.43 -5.02 -1.53
C GLU A 27 -10.61 -3.52 -1.84
N ALA A 28 -9.82 -2.65 -1.21
CA ALA A 28 -9.85 -1.23 -1.52
C ALA A 28 -9.45 -0.96 -2.97
N TYR A 29 -8.42 -1.65 -3.47
CA TYR A 29 -8.00 -1.56 -4.87
C TYR A 29 -9.10 -2.05 -5.82
N ASP A 30 -9.62 -3.25 -5.59
CA ASP A 30 -10.65 -3.89 -6.44
C ASP A 30 -11.95 -3.08 -6.51
N LYS A 31 -12.34 -2.46 -5.39
CA LYS A 31 -13.56 -1.62 -5.29
C LYS A 31 -13.32 -0.14 -5.58
N ASN A 32 -12.10 0.22 -6.00
CA ASN A 32 -11.72 1.61 -6.24
C ASN A 32 -11.92 2.52 -5.01
N PHE A 33 -11.75 2.01 -3.79
CA PHE A 33 -11.74 2.81 -2.56
C PHE A 33 -10.37 3.44 -2.32
N ALA A 34 -10.26 4.37 -1.36
CA ALA A 34 -8.94 4.88 -0.98
C ALA A 34 -8.22 3.83 -0.11
N PRO A 35 -6.89 3.66 -0.20
CA PRO A 35 -6.14 2.76 0.69
C PRO A 35 -6.34 3.05 2.19
N GLY A 36 -6.65 4.31 2.54
CA GLY A 36 -7.02 4.70 3.90
C GLY A 36 -8.27 3.98 4.45
N TRP A 37 -9.15 3.46 3.59
CA TRP A 37 -10.27 2.61 4.00
C TRP A 37 -9.79 1.32 4.68
N ALA A 38 -8.73 0.69 4.17
CA ALA A 38 -8.15 -0.48 4.80
C ALA A 38 -7.57 -0.17 6.18
N ALA A 39 -6.93 0.99 6.34
CA ALA A 39 -6.39 1.45 7.62
C ALA A 39 -7.50 1.75 8.63
N MET A 40 -8.61 2.35 8.18
CA MET A 40 -9.81 2.56 9.00
C MET A 40 -10.42 1.25 9.45
N ASN A 41 -10.70 0.32 8.53
CA ASN A 41 -11.23 -1.00 8.88
C ASN A 41 -10.35 -1.75 9.88
N PHE A 42 -9.02 -1.67 9.72
CA PHE A 42 -8.08 -2.26 10.64
C PHE A 42 -8.20 -1.66 12.05
N LYS A 43 -8.24 -0.32 12.13
CA LYS A 43 -8.38 0.40 13.40
C LYS A 43 -9.71 0.09 14.08
N GLU A 44 -10.81 0.05 13.33
CA GLU A 44 -12.13 -0.30 13.86
C GLU A 44 -12.16 -1.72 14.44
N ARG A 45 -11.44 -2.66 13.80
CA ARG A 45 -11.40 -4.05 14.24
C ARG A 45 -10.47 -4.30 15.43
N TYR A 46 -9.30 -3.67 15.46
CA TYR A 46 -8.23 -4.01 16.42
C TYR A 46 -7.91 -2.88 17.41
N GLY A 47 -8.48 -1.68 17.25
CA GLY A 47 -8.34 -0.55 18.17
C GLY A 47 -7.08 0.31 17.97
N TYR A 48 -6.18 -0.05 17.04
CA TYR A 48 -4.95 0.69 16.75
C TYR A 48 -4.63 0.70 15.25
N TRP A 49 -3.69 1.55 14.82
CA TRP A 49 -3.30 1.67 13.41
C TRP A 49 -2.34 0.56 12.99
N SER A 50 -2.55 -0.02 11.81
CA SER A 50 -1.63 -0.99 11.20
C SER A 50 -0.27 -0.35 10.89
N PRO A 51 0.85 -1.08 11.05
CA PRO A 51 2.15 -0.62 10.59
C PRO A 51 2.18 -0.35 9.07
N ASN A 52 2.78 0.76 8.66
CA ASN A 52 2.94 1.12 7.24
C ASN A 52 3.72 0.05 6.44
N SER A 53 4.67 -0.63 7.08
CA SER A 53 5.47 -1.69 6.45
C SER A 53 4.61 -2.87 5.97
N TRP A 54 3.42 -3.06 6.53
CA TRP A 54 2.52 -4.15 6.14
C TRP A 54 1.86 -3.94 4.78
N SER A 55 1.88 -2.70 4.26
CA SER A 55 1.35 -2.39 2.93
C SER A 55 2.22 -2.94 1.79
N LYS A 56 3.52 -3.20 2.02
CA LYS A 56 4.45 -3.53 0.93
C LYS A 56 4.04 -4.81 0.18
N GLY A 57 3.75 -4.67 -1.11
CA GLY A 57 3.34 -5.73 -2.02
C GLY A 57 1.99 -6.33 -1.66
N ALA A 58 1.10 -5.59 -0.99
CA ALA A 58 -0.19 -6.11 -0.55
C ALA A 58 -1.11 -6.42 -1.74
N ILE A 59 -1.02 -5.63 -2.81
CA ILE A 59 -1.88 -5.71 -3.98
C ILE A 59 -1.21 -6.57 -5.06
N PHE A 60 0.05 -6.30 -5.39
CA PHE A 60 0.75 -6.92 -6.52
C PHE A 60 1.86 -7.89 -6.15
N GLY A 61 2.06 -8.15 -4.85
CA GLY A 61 3.17 -8.99 -4.37
C GLY A 61 4.52 -8.29 -4.42
N THR A 62 5.61 -9.05 -4.25
CA THR A 62 6.96 -8.50 -4.07
C THR A 62 7.68 -8.12 -5.37
N LYS A 63 7.17 -8.54 -6.53
CA LYS A 63 7.78 -8.33 -7.86
C LYS A 63 6.75 -7.76 -8.84
N PRO A 64 6.28 -6.52 -8.62
CA PRO A 64 5.29 -5.90 -9.50
C PRO A 64 5.88 -5.59 -10.88
N THR A 65 5.09 -5.81 -11.94
CA THR A 65 5.47 -5.45 -13.31
C THR A 65 5.39 -3.92 -13.51
N PRO A 66 6.07 -3.36 -14.53
CA PRO A 66 5.91 -1.95 -14.88
C PRO A 66 4.45 -1.55 -15.13
N GLN A 67 3.68 -2.42 -15.79
CA GLN A 67 2.26 -2.20 -16.06
C GLN A 67 1.44 -2.08 -14.76
N GLN A 68 1.65 -2.98 -13.80
CA GLN A 68 0.95 -2.95 -12.51
C GLN A 68 1.25 -1.67 -11.73
N ARG A 69 2.48 -1.15 -11.81
CA ARG A 69 2.85 0.14 -11.21
C ARG A 69 2.08 1.28 -11.86
N THR A 70 1.96 1.27 -13.19
CA THR A 70 1.18 2.27 -13.93
C THR A 70 -0.32 2.18 -13.61
N GLU A 71 -0.88 0.98 -13.50
CA GLU A 71 -2.28 0.76 -13.13
C GLU A 71 -2.56 1.28 -11.72
N TYR A 72 -1.67 1.00 -10.76
CA TYR A 72 -1.79 1.51 -9.39
C TYR A 72 -1.68 3.04 -9.34
N LEU A 73 -0.76 3.64 -10.09
CA LEU A 73 -0.63 5.09 -10.18
C LEU A 73 -1.92 5.74 -10.70
N LYS A 74 -2.51 5.21 -11.79
CA LYS A 74 -3.77 5.71 -12.34
C LYS A 74 -4.91 5.61 -11.34
N TYR A 75 -5.01 4.48 -10.64
CA TYR A 75 -5.96 4.28 -9.54
C TYR A 75 -5.79 5.36 -8.46
N LEU A 76 -4.57 5.61 -7.98
CA LEU A 76 -4.32 6.63 -6.95
C LEU A 76 -4.59 8.05 -7.44
N GLN A 77 -4.27 8.37 -8.68
CA GLN A 77 -4.54 9.69 -9.27
C GLN A 77 -6.05 9.96 -9.37
N ALA A 78 -6.85 8.98 -9.79
CA ALA A 78 -8.31 9.10 -9.81
C ALA A 78 -8.87 9.37 -8.39
N ILE A 79 -8.27 8.73 -7.38
CA ILE A 79 -8.64 8.94 -5.98
C ILE A 79 -8.22 10.33 -5.50
N ALA A 80 -7.03 10.77 -5.85
CA ALA A 80 -6.50 12.06 -5.45
C ALA A 80 -7.35 13.18 -6.04
N GLN A 81 -7.76 13.07 -7.30
CA GLN A 81 -8.64 14.03 -7.93
C GLN A 81 -10.00 14.11 -7.23
N ARG A 82 -10.68 12.97 -7.00
CA ARG A 82 -12.03 12.96 -6.40
C ARG A 82 -12.08 13.32 -4.91
N LYS A 83 -10.95 13.22 -4.19
CA LYS A 83 -10.83 13.50 -2.74
C LYS A 83 -9.87 14.65 -2.43
N GLU A 84 -9.50 15.42 -3.45
CA GLU A 84 -8.60 16.57 -3.36
C GLU A 84 -7.31 16.26 -2.56
N LYS A 85 -6.70 15.10 -2.83
CA LYS A 85 -5.43 14.71 -2.20
C LYS A 85 -4.24 15.31 -2.95
N PRO A 86 -3.19 15.74 -2.24
CA PRO A 86 -1.98 16.25 -2.87
C PRO A 86 -1.21 15.14 -3.58
N LEU A 87 -0.34 15.52 -4.52
CA LEU A 87 0.53 14.58 -5.24
C LEU A 87 1.44 13.77 -4.31
N GLU A 88 1.91 14.37 -3.22
CA GLU A 88 2.70 13.71 -2.18
C GLU A 88 1.96 12.52 -1.55
N TRP A 89 0.63 12.59 -1.46
CA TRP A 89 -0.16 11.46 -0.98
C TRP A 89 -0.09 10.29 -1.97
N VAL A 90 -0.14 10.55 -3.28
CA VAL A 90 0.01 9.53 -4.32
C VAL A 90 1.41 8.90 -4.25
N GLN A 91 2.45 9.72 -4.15
CA GLN A 91 3.84 9.25 -4.02
C GLN A 91 4.02 8.36 -2.80
N LYS A 92 3.50 8.78 -1.64
CA LYS A 92 3.54 7.98 -0.41
C LYS A 92 2.81 6.65 -0.56
N GLN A 93 1.66 6.58 -1.23
CA GLN A 93 0.96 5.31 -1.44
C GLN A 93 1.74 4.38 -2.40
N MET A 94 2.39 4.94 -3.43
CA MET A 94 3.29 4.19 -4.31
C MET A 94 4.50 3.64 -3.54
N GLU A 95 5.09 4.44 -2.65
CA GLU A 95 6.19 4.04 -1.76
C GLU A 95 5.77 2.90 -0.83
N LEU A 96 4.58 2.98 -0.25
CA LEU A 96 4.07 1.97 0.67
C LEU A 96 3.83 0.62 -0.01
N GLU A 97 3.23 0.60 -1.21
CA GLU A 97 2.97 -0.65 -1.93
C GLU A 97 4.26 -1.21 -2.55
N PHE A 98 5.12 -0.39 -3.14
CA PHE A 98 6.24 -0.89 -3.94
C PHE A 98 7.61 -0.76 -3.28
N GLY A 99 7.73 -0.04 -2.17
CA GLY A 99 9.02 0.26 -1.54
C GLY A 99 9.92 1.16 -2.38
N LEU A 100 9.38 1.85 -3.40
CA LEU A 100 10.15 2.78 -4.22
C LEU A 100 10.18 4.15 -3.56
N LYS A 101 11.21 4.48 -2.79
CA LYS A 101 11.55 5.89 -2.61
C LYS A 101 11.85 6.44 -3.98
N GLN A 102 11.10 7.44 -4.42
CA GLN A 102 11.39 8.13 -5.66
C GLN A 102 12.81 8.71 -5.50
N VAL A 103 13.79 8.17 -6.23
CA VAL A 103 15.06 8.87 -6.40
C VAL A 103 14.69 10.17 -7.09
N ALA A 104 14.73 11.25 -6.32
CA ALA A 104 14.63 12.60 -6.85
C ALA A 104 15.64 12.74 -7.99
N GLN A 105 15.21 13.42 -9.05
CA GLN A 105 15.98 13.69 -10.25
C GLN A 105 17.45 14.01 -9.96
N ASP A 106 18.38 13.13 -10.36
CA ASP A 106 19.79 13.46 -10.54
C ASP A 106 20.21 13.04 -11.95
N GLY A 107 19.56 13.68 -12.93
CA GLY A 107 19.71 13.37 -14.34
C GLY A 107 19.37 14.56 -15.22
N LEU A 108 19.75 15.76 -14.77
CA LEU A 108 19.76 16.99 -15.56
C LEU A 108 20.84 17.92 -15.00
N ASN A 109 22.10 17.59 -15.27
CA ASN A 109 23.06 18.59 -15.71
C ASN A 109 23.89 17.93 -16.81
N SER A 110 23.60 18.38 -18.03
CA SER A 110 24.39 18.19 -19.23
C SER A 110 25.80 18.75 -19.07
#